data_AF-A0A928XQ63-F1
#
_entry.id   AF-A0A928XQ63-F1
#
_cell.length_a   1.000
_cell.length_b   1.000
_cell.length_c   1.000
_cell.angle_alpha   90.00
_cell.angle_beta   90.00
_cell.angle_gamma   90.00
#
_symmetry.space_group_name_H-M   'P 1'
#
loop_
_entity.id
_entity.type
_entity.pdbx_description
1 polymer ?
#
loop_
_entity_poly.entity_id
_entity_poly.type
_entity_poly.pdbx_seq_one_letter_code
_entity_poly.pdbx_strand_id
1 'polypeptide(L)'
;MPNAIQGLEAFIEAWDASPPAPASSAAATTGESVGPDGQINLEGSATCQSAAIFVPSDPSFVGALEPGVRELCLELIGRLDCVTYSSCQGHRAAEPGGRYRRRHVGIVPRDQAEASRLEDALERVCSATNRSLPHAVVRVLLVVSQVDGDLGPRPCFDLELFGDGVDEDRYFREVELLTREFLNKLRENFG
;
A
#
# COMPACT_ATOMS: atom_id res chain seq x y z
N MET A 1 12.72 -2.11 10.90
CA MET A 1 13.58 -0.97 10.50
C MET A 1 12.73 0.28 10.64
N PRO A 2 13.27 1.43 11.03
CA PRO A 2 12.52 2.68 10.88
C PRO A 2 12.23 2.87 9.39
N ASN A 3 10.98 3.22 9.11
CA ASN A 3 10.50 3.50 7.77
C ASN A 3 11.06 4.87 7.39
N ALA A 4 11.98 4.94 6.43
CA ALA A 4 12.69 6.17 6.09
C ALA A 4 12.65 6.42 4.59
N ILE A 5 12.40 7.66 4.21
CA ILE A 5 12.31 8.09 2.82
C ILE A 5 13.18 9.32 2.64
N GLN A 6 14.25 9.16 1.87
CA GLN A 6 15.03 10.29 1.40
C GLN A 6 14.26 11.02 0.29
N GLY A 7 14.21 12.35 0.36
CA GLY A 7 13.45 13.19 -0.56
C GLY A 7 11.94 13.21 -0.28
N LEU A 8 11.48 12.94 0.95
CA LEU A 8 10.05 12.80 1.26
C LEU A 8 9.25 14.04 0.87
N GLU A 9 9.75 15.23 1.18
CA GLU A 9 9.08 16.49 0.87
C GLU A 9 9.01 16.73 -0.64
N ALA A 10 10.11 16.48 -1.36
CA ALA A 10 10.16 16.59 -2.81
C ALA A 10 9.23 15.56 -3.48
N PHE A 11 9.09 14.36 -2.91
CA PHE A 11 8.16 13.35 -3.37
C PHE A 11 6.70 13.80 -3.21
N ILE A 12 6.33 14.33 -2.05
CA ILE A 12 4.97 14.85 -1.82
C ILE A 12 4.68 16.03 -2.75
N GLU A 13 5.62 16.95 -2.92
CA GLU A 13 5.47 18.08 -3.87
C GLU A 13 5.30 17.58 -5.31
N ALA A 14 6.10 16.61 -5.75
CA ALA A 14 5.99 16.01 -7.06
C ALA A 14 4.68 15.24 -7.27
N TRP A 15 4.16 14.59 -6.21
CA TRP A 15 2.86 13.92 -6.20
C TRP A 15 1.73 14.90 -6.47
N ASP A 16 1.75 16.07 -5.83
CA ASP A 16 0.70 17.09 -5.97
C ASP A 16 0.80 17.88 -7.27
N ALA A 17 2.01 18.12 -7.76
CA ALA A 17 2.24 18.73 -9.07
C ALA A 17 1.77 17.85 -10.24
N SER A 18 1.44 16.58 -9.95
CA SER A 18 1.15 15.52 -10.89
C SER A 18 -0.30 15.04 -10.73
N PRO A 19 -1.29 15.74 -11.30
CA PRO A 19 -2.66 15.23 -11.28
C PRO A 19 -2.69 13.84 -11.93
N PRO A 20 -3.48 12.88 -11.40
CA PRO A 20 -3.52 11.51 -11.91
C PRO A 20 -3.77 11.54 -13.41
N ALA A 21 -2.87 10.95 -14.20
CA ALA A 21 -3.11 10.81 -15.62
C ALA A 21 -4.40 9.98 -15.82
N PRO A 22 -5.29 10.37 -16.75
CA PRO A 22 -6.44 9.53 -17.09
C PRO A 22 -5.92 8.15 -17.48
N ALA A 23 -6.49 7.10 -16.89
CA ALA A 23 -6.06 5.72 -17.05
C ALA A 23 -5.88 5.36 -18.54
N SER A 24 -4.66 5.50 -19.06
CA SER A 24 -4.30 5.15 -20.42
C SER A 24 -3.13 4.19 -20.35
N SER A 25 -3.45 2.94 -20.67
CA SER A 25 -2.55 1.80 -20.73
C SER A 25 -1.50 2.01 -21.82
N ALA A 26 -0.27 2.33 -21.42
CA ALA A 26 0.92 1.93 -22.16
C ALA A 26 2.06 1.71 -21.17
N ALA A 27 2.33 0.44 -20.84
CA ALA A 27 3.47 0.08 -20.02
C ALA A 27 4.76 0.40 -20.80
N ALA A 28 5.50 1.41 -20.36
CA ALA A 28 6.88 1.61 -20.77
C ALA A 28 7.76 0.67 -19.94
N THR A 29 8.34 -0.34 -20.58
CA THR A 29 9.26 -1.29 -19.94
C THR A 29 10.62 -0.65 -19.78
N THR A 30 11.00 -0.26 -18.56
CA THR A 30 12.40 0.07 -18.26
C THR A 30 12.82 -0.44 -16.88
N GLY A 31 13.88 -1.26 -16.85
CA GLY A 31 14.81 -1.40 -15.73
C GLY A 31 14.37 -2.18 -14.49
N GLU A 32 13.11 -2.59 -14.37
CA GLU A 32 12.66 -3.37 -13.21
C GLU A 32 13.11 -4.82 -13.29
N SER A 33 13.67 -5.34 -12.20
CA SER A 33 14.04 -6.76 -12.07
C SER A 33 13.16 -7.40 -11.01
N VAL A 34 12.55 -8.55 -11.34
CA VAL A 34 11.77 -9.33 -10.38
C VAL A 34 12.75 -10.07 -9.48
N GLY A 35 12.70 -9.79 -8.18
CA GLY A 35 13.51 -10.49 -7.19
C GLY A 35 13.14 -11.97 -7.06
N PRO A 36 14.01 -12.81 -6.48
CA PRO A 36 13.81 -14.26 -6.40
C PRO A 36 12.50 -14.69 -5.71
N ASP A 37 11.92 -13.83 -4.88
CA ASP A 37 10.65 -14.05 -4.17
C ASP A 37 9.45 -13.27 -4.77
N GLY A 38 9.61 -12.74 -5.99
CA GLY A 38 8.55 -12.06 -6.74
C GLY A 38 8.37 -10.58 -6.40
N GLN A 39 9.27 -9.96 -5.64
CA GLN A 39 9.22 -8.53 -5.35
C GLN A 39 9.69 -7.70 -6.55
N ILE A 40 9.02 -6.58 -6.83
CA ILE A 40 9.44 -5.63 -7.86
C ILE A 40 10.26 -4.53 -7.19
N ASN A 41 11.53 -4.40 -7.58
CA ASN A 41 12.37 -3.27 -7.19
C ASN A 41 13.43 -2.97 -8.25
N LEU A 42 14.16 -1.86 -8.08
CA LEU A 42 15.21 -1.43 -9.01
C LEU A 42 16.37 -2.43 -9.12
N GLU A 43 16.55 -3.33 -8.15
CA GLU A 43 17.74 -4.18 -8.03
C GLU A 43 17.47 -5.69 -8.26
N GLY A 44 16.22 -6.12 -8.31
CA GLY A 44 15.85 -7.54 -8.30
C GLY A 44 16.33 -8.31 -7.06
N SER A 45 16.50 -7.63 -5.91
CA SER A 45 17.06 -8.24 -4.69
C SER A 45 16.01 -8.46 -3.60
N ALA A 46 16.21 -9.47 -2.74
CA ALA A 46 15.33 -9.78 -1.61
C ALA A 46 15.35 -8.70 -0.50
N THR A 47 16.35 -7.81 -0.52
CA THR A 47 16.54 -6.72 0.43
C THR A 47 16.33 -5.39 -0.29
N CYS A 48 15.10 -4.92 -0.32
CA CYS A 48 14.73 -3.64 -0.93
C CYS A 48 15.37 -2.47 -0.14
N GLN A 49 16.57 -2.03 -0.51
CA GLN A 49 17.25 -0.88 0.10
C GLN A 49 16.97 0.43 -0.64
N SER A 50 16.54 0.36 -1.91
CA SER A 50 15.99 1.49 -2.66
C SER A 50 14.90 1.00 -3.62
N ALA A 51 13.65 1.38 -3.36
CA ALA A 51 12.58 1.24 -4.34
C ALA A 51 12.51 2.54 -5.15
N ALA A 52 12.30 2.46 -6.46
CA ALA A 52 11.92 3.63 -7.23
C ALA A 52 10.60 4.15 -6.68
N ILE A 53 10.59 5.40 -6.21
CA ILE A 53 9.36 6.06 -5.77
C ILE A 53 8.77 6.76 -6.99
N PHE A 54 7.66 6.23 -7.49
CA PHE A 54 6.93 6.80 -8.61
C PHE A 54 5.77 7.68 -8.13
N VAL A 55 5.47 8.74 -8.86
CA VAL A 55 4.26 9.56 -8.67
C VAL A 55 3.19 9.14 -9.69
N PRO A 56 1.89 9.42 -9.47
CA PRO A 56 0.81 8.93 -10.33
C PRO A 56 0.87 9.36 -11.80
N SER A 57 1.60 10.43 -12.12
CA SER A 57 1.84 10.89 -13.49
C SER A 57 2.95 10.13 -14.22
N ASP A 58 3.78 9.37 -13.50
CA ASP A 58 4.85 8.57 -14.11
C ASP A 58 4.22 7.44 -14.94
N PRO A 59 4.57 7.27 -16.22
CA PRO A 59 4.07 6.18 -17.05
C PRO A 59 4.29 4.78 -16.45
N SER A 60 5.30 4.65 -15.59
CA SER A 60 5.68 3.40 -14.92
C SER A 60 4.90 3.16 -13.63
N PHE A 61 4.21 4.17 -13.08
CA PHE A 61 3.57 4.11 -11.76
C PHE A 61 2.65 2.89 -11.61
N VAL A 62 1.71 2.72 -12.55
CA VAL A 62 0.77 1.59 -12.51
C VAL A 62 1.47 0.25 -12.71
N GLY A 63 2.53 0.23 -13.52
CA GLY A 63 3.35 -0.96 -13.80
C GLY A 63 4.15 -1.42 -12.58
N ALA A 64 4.67 -0.47 -11.82
CA ALA A 64 5.46 -0.70 -10.60
C ALA A 64 4.62 -1.25 -9.43
N LEU A 65 3.31 -1.02 -9.44
CA LEU A 65 2.41 -1.61 -8.45
C LEU A 65 2.21 -3.12 -8.71
N GLU A 66 2.50 -3.93 -7.69
CA GLU A 66 2.29 -5.37 -7.74
C GLU A 66 0.81 -5.72 -8.01
N PRO A 67 0.49 -6.74 -8.84
CA PRO A 67 -0.87 -7.02 -9.27
C PRO A 67 -1.89 -7.19 -8.14
N GLY A 68 -1.50 -7.85 -7.04
CA GLY A 68 -2.43 -8.12 -5.92
C GLY A 68 -2.75 -6.91 -5.04
N VAL A 69 -2.01 -5.80 -5.15
CA VAL A 69 -2.27 -4.57 -4.37
C VAL A 69 -2.59 -3.36 -5.24
N ARG A 70 -2.37 -3.45 -6.56
CA ARG A 70 -2.55 -2.35 -7.51
C ARG A 70 -3.93 -1.69 -7.43
N GLU A 71 -5.00 -2.48 -7.50
CA GLU A 71 -6.37 -1.92 -7.45
C GLU A 71 -6.63 -1.20 -6.12
N LEU A 72 -6.13 -1.76 -5.00
CA LEU A 72 -6.24 -1.14 -3.69
C LEU A 72 -5.52 0.21 -3.65
N CYS A 73 -4.27 0.29 -4.12
CA CYS A 73 -3.53 1.54 -4.20
C CYS A 73 -4.26 2.57 -5.07
N LEU A 74 -4.68 2.19 -6.28
CA LEU A 74 -5.32 3.12 -7.21
C LEU A 74 -6.68 3.64 -6.68
N GLU A 75 -7.47 2.80 -6.03
CA GLU A 75 -8.75 3.21 -5.45
C GLU A 75 -8.57 4.10 -4.21
N LEU A 76 -7.57 3.84 -3.37
CA LEU A 76 -7.22 4.72 -2.26
C LEU A 76 -6.82 6.11 -2.77
N ILE A 77 -5.91 6.18 -3.74
CA ILE A 77 -5.47 7.43 -4.35
C ILE A 77 -6.66 8.14 -5.02
N GLY A 78 -7.41 7.44 -5.85
CA GLY A 78 -8.50 8.04 -6.63
C GLY A 78 -9.69 8.52 -5.79
N ARG A 79 -9.99 7.88 -4.66
CA ARG A 79 -11.17 8.22 -3.84
C ARG A 79 -10.86 9.07 -2.63
N LEU A 80 -9.70 8.87 -2.02
CA LEU A 80 -9.31 9.59 -0.82
C LEU A 80 -8.31 10.72 -1.11
N ASP A 81 -7.84 10.83 -2.35
CA ASP A 81 -6.80 11.78 -2.75
C ASP A 81 -5.63 11.73 -1.77
N CYS A 82 -5.04 10.55 -1.56
CA CYS A 82 -3.95 10.35 -0.61
C CYS A 82 -2.63 10.02 -1.30
N VAL A 83 -1.50 10.32 -0.63
CA VAL A 83 -0.15 9.96 -1.09
C VAL A 83 0.21 8.56 -0.58
N THR A 84 0.47 7.61 -1.49
CA THR A 84 0.98 6.28 -1.12
C THR A 84 2.48 6.19 -1.39
N TYR A 85 3.27 5.77 -0.41
CA TYR A 85 4.74 5.72 -0.52
C TYR A 85 5.31 4.29 -0.50
N SER A 86 4.53 3.31 -0.04
CA SER A 86 4.92 1.91 -0.03
C SER A 86 3.70 1.02 -0.29
N SER A 87 3.91 -0.13 -0.91
CA SER A 87 2.88 -1.15 -1.04
C SER A 87 3.51 -2.52 -1.19
N CYS A 88 2.78 -3.56 -0.82
CA CYS A 88 3.16 -4.95 -1.07
C CYS A 88 1.89 -5.79 -1.19
N GLN A 89 1.83 -6.70 -2.15
CA GLN A 89 0.71 -7.62 -2.33
C GLN A 89 0.68 -8.74 -1.29
N GLY A 90 1.76 -8.89 -0.52
CA GLY A 90 2.03 -10.01 0.36
C GLY A 90 2.74 -11.14 -0.40
N HIS A 91 3.69 -11.80 0.27
CA HIS A 91 4.48 -12.88 -0.32
C HIS A 91 4.59 -14.04 0.65
N ARG A 92 4.51 -15.25 0.12
CA ARG A 92 4.78 -16.45 0.90
C ARG A 92 6.22 -16.46 1.39
N ALA A 93 6.47 -17.19 2.47
CA ALA A 93 7.81 -17.43 2.96
C ALA A 93 8.62 -18.15 1.87
N ALA A 94 9.82 -17.66 1.59
CA ALA A 94 10.73 -18.27 0.62
C ALA A 94 11.20 -19.67 1.07
N GLU A 95 11.29 -19.89 2.38
CA GLU A 95 11.76 -21.13 2.98
C GLU A 95 10.71 -21.72 3.94
N PRO A 96 10.64 -23.07 4.05
CA PRO A 96 9.77 -23.73 5.03
C PRO A 96 10.05 -23.26 6.46
N GLY A 97 9.01 -22.77 7.15
CA GLY A 97 9.12 -22.23 8.51
C GLY A 97 9.50 -20.75 8.58
N GLY A 98 9.72 -20.09 7.43
CA GLY A 98 9.85 -18.63 7.35
C GLY A 98 8.53 -17.91 7.63
N ARG A 99 8.61 -16.59 7.82
CA ARG A 99 7.42 -15.73 7.96
C ARG A 99 7.02 -15.17 6.60
N TYR A 100 5.73 -15.28 6.26
CA TYR A 100 5.19 -14.62 5.09
C TYR A 100 5.18 -13.08 5.28
N ARG A 101 5.21 -12.35 4.17
CA ARG A 101 5.03 -10.89 4.13
C ARG A 101 3.55 -10.57 3.98
N ARG A 102 3.07 -9.62 4.78
CA ARG A 102 1.67 -9.19 4.76
C ARG A 102 1.39 -8.20 3.62
N ARG A 103 0.17 -8.25 3.08
CA ARG A 103 -0.33 -7.20 2.18
C ARG A 103 -0.50 -5.90 2.95
N HIS A 104 0.04 -4.81 2.42
CA HIS A 104 -0.11 -3.49 2.99
C HIS A 104 -0.03 -2.37 1.95
N VAL A 105 -0.54 -1.20 2.31
CA VAL A 105 -0.32 0.07 1.61
C VAL A 105 0.04 1.13 2.64
N GLY A 106 1.22 1.75 2.48
CA GLY A 106 1.68 2.86 3.29
C GLY A 106 1.22 4.20 2.70
N ILE A 107 0.65 5.05 3.56
CA ILE A 107 0.08 6.35 3.23
C ILE A 107 0.78 7.43 4.06
N VAL A 108 1.19 8.53 3.43
CA VAL A 108 1.79 9.67 4.11
C VAL A 108 0.91 10.92 3.91
N PRO A 109 0.26 11.46 4.95
CA PRO A 109 -0.50 12.70 4.82
C PRO A 109 0.40 13.90 4.53
N ARG A 110 -0.07 14.81 3.67
CA ARG A 110 0.58 16.09 3.33
C ARG A 110 0.59 17.05 4.49
N ASP A 111 -0.46 17.02 5.32
CA ASP A 111 -0.58 17.84 6.52
C ASP A 111 -1.44 17.17 7.60
N GLN A 112 -1.53 17.82 8.77
CA GLN A 112 -2.29 17.31 9.92
C GLN A 112 -3.79 17.25 9.67
N ALA A 113 -4.35 18.16 8.86
CA ALA A 113 -5.78 18.19 8.57
C ALA A 113 -6.15 17.01 7.67
N GLU A 114 -5.30 16.70 6.69
CA GLU A 114 -5.42 15.49 5.88
C GLU A 114 -5.22 14.23 6.73
N ALA A 115 -4.25 14.21 7.64
CA ALA A 115 -4.02 13.07 8.52
C ALA A 115 -5.30 12.68 9.28
N SER A 116 -5.95 13.65 9.93
CA SER A 116 -7.20 13.40 10.66
C SER A 116 -8.34 12.94 9.75
N ARG A 117 -8.48 13.53 8.55
CA ARG A 117 -9.51 13.11 7.59
C ARG A 117 -9.29 11.67 7.10
N LEU A 118 -8.04 11.31 6.79
CA LEU A 118 -7.67 9.98 6.30
C LEU A 118 -7.83 8.93 7.40
N GLU A 119 -7.41 9.24 8.63
CA GLU A 119 -7.60 8.34 9.78
C GLU A 119 -9.09 8.02 9.97
N ASP A 120 -9.95 9.03 10.08
CA ASP A 120 -11.40 8.85 10.24
C ASP A 120 -12.02 8.05 9.08
N ALA A 121 -11.59 8.33 7.84
CA ALA A 121 -12.09 7.65 6.66
C ALA A 121 -11.67 6.17 6.62
N LEU A 122 -10.38 5.90 6.83
CA LEU A 122 -9.80 4.56 6.77
C LEU A 122 -10.28 3.70 7.93
N GLU A 123 -10.34 4.24 9.15
CA GLU A 123 -10.89 3.52 10.31
C GLU A 123 -12.34 3.10 10.06
N ARG A 124 -13.16 3.98 9.49
CA ARG A 124 -14.55 3.67 9.15
C ARG A 124 -14.65 2.50 8.18
N VAL A 125 -13.84 2.51 7.11
CA VAL A 125 -13.84 1.45 6.09
C VAL A 125 -13.27 0.15 6.65
N CYS A 126 -12.17 0.19 7.40
CA CYS A 126 -11.61 -0.97 8.12
C CYS A 126 -12.65 -1.61 9.05
N SER A 127 -13.33 -0.77 9.85
CA SER A 127 -14.36 -1.20 10.80
C SER A 127 -15.56 -1.83 10.07
N ALA A 128 -16.03 -1.23 8.97
CA ALA A 128 -17.13 -1.76 8.18
C ALA A 128 -16.77 -3.11 7.52
N THR A 129 -15.57 -3.22 6.95
CA THR A 129 -15.04 -4.44 6.31
C THR A 129 -14.94 -5.58 7.31
N ASN A 130 -14.33 -5.31 8.47
CA ASN A 130 -14.18 -6.32 9.51
C ASN A 130 -15.52 -6.78 10.12
N ARG A 131 -16.55 -5.92 10.10
CA ARG A 131 -17.91 -6.29 10.54
C ARG A 131 -18.67 -7.13 9.52
N SER A 132 -18.44 -6.94 8.22
CA SER A 132 -19.12 -7.74 7.19
C SER A 132 -18.56 -9.15 7.06
N LEU A 133 -17.31 -9.36 7.52
CA LEU A 133 -16.65 -10.67 7.55
C LEU A 133 -16.25 -11.07 8.99
N PRO A 134 -17.21 -11.28 9.90
CA PRO A 134 -16.93 -11.45 11.34
C PRO A 134 -16.17 -12.74 11.69
N HIS A 135 -16.17 -13.73 10.79
CA HIS A 135 -15.48 -15.01 10.97
C HIS A 135 -14.13 -15.10 10.25
N ALA A 136 -13.71 -14.04 9.55
CA ALA A 136 -12.38 -14.01 8.97
C ALA A 136 -11.31 -13.95 10.08
N VAL A 137 -10.24 -14.71 9.90
CA VAL A 137 -9.06 -14.66 10.76
C VAL A 137 -8.06 -13.59 10.31
N VAL A 138 -8.14 -13.17 9.05
CA VAL A 138 -7.46 -11.97 8.57
C VAL A 138 -8.34 -10.75 8.82
N ARG A 139 -7.72 -9.67 9.31
CA ARG A 139 -8.38 -8.39 9.60
C ARG A 139 -7.70 -7.27 8.86
N VAL A 140 -8.48 -6.29 8.41
CA VAL A 140 -7.92 -5.03 7.88
C VAL A 140 -7.72 -4.08 9.04
N LEU A 141 -6.49 -3.64 9.24
CA LEU A 141 -6.09 -2.75 10.32
C LEU A 141 -5.52 -1.46 9.74
N LEU A 142 -5.83 -0.34 10.38
CA LEU A 142 -5.10 0.90 10.20
C LEU A 142 -4.03 0.97 11.29
N VAL A 143 -2.77 1.00 10.90
CA VAL A 143 -1.64 1.14 11.84
C VAL A 143 -1.12 2.56 11.72
N VAL A 144 -1.18 3.33 12.81
CA VAL A 144 -0.59 4.66 12.88
C VAL A 144 0.89 4.53 13.24
N SER A 145 1.76 5.13 12.44
CA SER A 145 3.21 5.04 12.58
C SER A 145 3.87 6.37 12.22
N GLN A 146 5.20 6.35 12.08
CA GLN A 146 5.98 7.46 11.58
C GLN A 146 6.89 7.02 10.44
N VAL A 147 7.10 7.93 9.49
CA VAL A 147 8.11 7.83 8.45
C VAL A 147 9.14 8.94 8.65
N ASP A 148 10.41 8.58 8.68
CA ASP A 148 11.52 9.51 8.79
C ASP A 148 11.78 10.14 7.40
N GLY A 149 11.54 11.44 7.28
CA GLY A 149 11.87 12.25 6.10
C GLY A 149 13.09 13.16 6.33
N ASP A 150 13.47 13.95 5.33
CA ASP A 150 14.62 14.85 5.42
C ASP A 150 14.42 15.97 6.45
N LEU A 151 13.16 16.39 6.66
CA LEU A 151 12.78 17.39 7.66
C LEU A 151 12.42 16.79 9.03
N GLY A 152 12.55 15.47 9.18
CA GLY A 152 12.27 14.74 10.41
C GLY A 152 11.07 13.77 10.29
N PRO A 153 10.68 13.13 11.42
CA PRO A 153 9.61 12.16 11.43
C PRO A 153 8.24 12.80 11.13
N ARG A 154 7.46 12.15 10.28
CA ARG A 154 6.08 12.53 9.95
C ARG A 154 5.11 11.41 10.28
N PRO A 155 3.87 11.71 10.71
CA PRO A 155 2.86 10.67 10.88
C PRO A 155 2.60 10.00 9.53
N CYS A 156 2.45 8.69 9.55
CA CYS A 156 2.02 7.90 8.40
C CYS A 156 1.04 6.82 8.84
N PHE A 157 0.35 6.23 7.88
CA PHE A 157 -0.57 5.13 8.09
C PHE A 157 -0.15 3.94 7.26
N ASP A 158 -0.24 2.74 7.84
CA ASP A 158 -0.14 1.49 7.10
C ASP A 158 -1.50 0.79 7.16
N LEU A 159 -2.14 0.67 5.99
CA LEU A 159 -3.33 -0.16 5.83
C LEU A 159 -2.85 -1.60 5.67
N GLU A 160 -2.94 -2.40 6.74
CA GLU A 160 -2.42 -3.76 6.77
C GLU A 160 -3.53 -4.82 6.78
N LEU A 161 -3.33 -5.91 6.03
CA LEU A 161 -4.11 -7.13 6.19
C LEU A 161 -3.36 -8.08 7.12
N PHE A 162 -3.82 -8.17 8.37
CA PHE A 162 -3.14 -8.86 9.45
C PHE A 162 -3.82 -10.18 9.82
N GLY A 163 -3.05 -11.26 9.94
CA GLY A 163 -3.50 -12.55 10.47
C GLY A 163 -2.52 -13.10 11.51
N ASP A 164 -2.83 -12.93 12.79
CA ASP A 164 -1.96 -13.42 13.87
C ASP A 164 -2.01 -14.94 14.01
N GLY A 165 -0.85 -15.60 13.95
CA GLY A 165 -0.74 -17.06 14.04
C GLY A 165 -1.53 -17.83 12.97
N VAL A 166 -1.94 -17.17 11.89
CA VAL A 166 -2.73 -17.77 10.81
C VAL A 166 -1.81 -18.57 9.89
N ASP A 167 -2.26 -19.79 9.53
CA ASP A 167 -1.66 -20.60 8.48
C ASP A 167 -1.53 -19.82 7.17
N GLU A 168 -0.39 -19.97 6.48
CA GLU A 168 -0.06 -19.17 5.30
C GLU A 168 -1.10 -19.34 4.18
N ASP A 169 -1.51 -20.58 3.87
CA ASP A 169 -2.51 -20.83 2.83
C ASP A 169 -3.85 -20.19 3.19
N ARG A 170 -4.22 -20.23 4.47
CA ARG A 170 -5.41 -19.54 4.95
C ARG A 170 -5.29 -18.03 4.86
N TYR A 171 -4.15 -17.46 5.23
CA TYR A 171 -3.89 -16.03 5.13
C TYR A 171 -4.12 -15.54 3.70
N PHE A 172 -3.46 -16.13 2.70
CA PHE A 172 -3.56 -15.66 1.32
C PHE A 172 -4.95 -15.86 0.70
N ARG A 173 -5.70 -16.90 1.12
CA ARG A 173 -7.11 -17.04 0.69
C ARG A 173 -7.99 -15.93 1.25
N GLU A 174 -7.82 -15.57 2.52
CA GLU A 174 -8.66 -14.56 3.17
C GLU A 174 -8.25 -13.13 2.79
N VAL A 175 -6.97 -12.88 2.52
CA VAL A 175 -6.48 -11.58 2.01
C VAL A 175 -7.24 -11.13 0.76
N GLU A 176 -7.45 -12.01 -0.22
CA GLU A 176 -8.20 -11.64 -1.44
C GLU A 176 -9.69 -11.39 -1.18
N LEU A 177 -10.27 -12.04 -0.16
CA LEU A 177 -11.65 -11.78 0.26
C LEU A 177 -11.75 -10.42 0.95
N LEU A 178 -10.85 -10.14 1.90
CA LEU A 178 -10.82 -8.88 2.63
C LEU A 178 -10.47 -7.69 1.74
N THR A 179 -9.54 -7.82 0.79
CA THR A 179 -9.20 -6.73 -0.14
C THR A 179 -10.41 -6.35 -0.99
N ARG A 180 -11.14 -7.34 -1.56
CA ARG A 180 -12.36 -7.06 -2.34
C ARG A 180 -13.45 -6.42 -1.49
N GLU A 181 -13.65 -6.91 -0.28
CA GLU A 181 -14.66 -6.34 0.62
C GLU A 181 -14.29 -4.92 1.06
N PHE A 182 -13.02 -4.66 1.36
CA PHE A 182 -12.52 -3.32 1.67
C PHE A 182 -12.78 -2.35 0.51
N LEU A 183 -12.46 -2.77 -0.72
CA LEU A 183 -12.72 -1.98 -1.92
C LEU A 183 -14.22 -1.69 -2.10
N ASN A 184 -15.10 -2.67 -1.87
CA ASN A 184 -16.54 -2.44 -1.89
C ASN A 184 -16.96 -1.40 -0.85
N LYS A 185 -16.48 -1.52 0.40
CA LYS A 185 -16.80 -0.55 1.47
C LYS A 185 -16.24 0.84 1.18
N LEU A 186 -15.05 0.94 0.59
CA LEU A 186 -14.48 2.21 0.16
C LEU A 186 -15.37 2.88 -0.90
N ARG A 187 -15.80 2.12 -1.92
CA ARG A 187 -16.69 2.58 -2.99
C ARG A 187 -18.07 3.01 -2.47
N GLU A 188 -18.64 2.27 -1.51
CA GLU A 188 -19.92 2.63 -0.88
C GLU A 188 -19.85 3.94 -0.07
N ASN A 189 -18.70 4.26 0.52
CA ASN A 189 -18.55 5.44 1.37
C ASN A 189 -18.08 6.69 0.60
N PHE A 190 -17.39 6.51 -0.52
CA PHE A 190 -16.70 7.58 -1.25
C PHE A 190 -16.85 7.45 -2.77
N GLY A 191 -18.02 7.06 -3.25
CA GLY A 191 -18.33 6.88 -4.67
C GLY A 191 -19.55 7.60 -5.17
#